data_AF-A0A7X9QFL8-F1
#
_entry.id   AF-A0A7X9QFL8-F1
#
_cell.length_a   1.000
_cell.length_b   1.000
_cell.length_c   1.000
_cell.angle_alpha   90.00
_cell.angle_beta   90.00
_cell.angle_gamma   90.00
#
_symmetry.space_group_name_H-M   'P 1'
#
loop_
_entity.id
_entity.type
_entity.pdbx_description
1 polymer ?
#
loop_
_entity_poly.entity_id
_entity_poly.type
_entity_poly.pdbx_seq_one_letter_code
_entity_poly.pdbx_strand_id
1 'polypeptide(L)'
;RVDPVGLDELSRPFEGRTALLSPFDRLVFDRARAQELFGFEYVLEMYKPAAKRRWGYFALPVLHGDALIGKLDAKADRRAGVLRVFAAHRDTEWSARQASDVAAEITALAEWLGLELADAE
;
A
#
# COMPACT_ATOMS: atom_id res chain seq x y z
N ARG A 1 -15.08 -31.37 -0.02
CA ARG A 1 -13.86 -32.20 0.06
C ARG A 1 -12.70 -31.22 -0.06
N VAL A 2 -11.81 -31.16 0.93
CA VAL A 2 -10.68 -30.20 0.93
C VAL A 2 -9.57 -30.73 0.02
N ASP A 3 -8.87 -29.85 -0.68
CA ASP A 3 -7.70 -30.20 -1.49
C ASP A 3 -6.52 -30.58 -0.58
N PRO A 4 -6.00 -31.83 -0.63
CA PRO A 4 -4.91 -32.27 0.22
C PRO A 4 -3.59 -31.52 -0.06
N VAL A 5 -3.36 -31.04 -1.29
CA VAL A 5 -2.16 -30.25 -1.60
C VAL A 5 -2.22 -28.90 -0.89
N GLY A 6 -3.38 -28.25 -0.90
CA GLY A 6 -3.60 -27.00 -0.16
C GLY A 6 -3.45 -27.16 1.36
N LEU A 7 -3.68 -28.36 1.92
CA LEU A 7 -3.45 -28.63 3.35
C LEU A 7 -1.96 -28.72 3.70
N ASP A 8 -1.14 -29.29 2.82
CA ASP A 8 0.31 -29.34 3.01
C ASP A 8 0.94 -27.94 2.96
N GLU A 9 0.38 -27.03 2.15
CA GLU A 9 0.81 -25.62 2.11
C GLU A 9 0.55 -24.88 3.42
N LEU A 10 -0.53 -25.22 4.15
CA LEU A 10 -0.80 -24.64 5.48
C LEU A 10 0.25 -25.01 6.53
N SER A 11 1.07 -26.04 6.28
CA SER A 11 2.14 -26.44 7.19
C SER A 11 3.40 -25.58 7.02
N ARG A 12 3.49 -24.76 5.97
CA ARG A 12 4.60 -23.83 5.77
C ARG A 12 4.39 -22.58 6.64
N PRO A 13 5.45 -22.02 7.25
CA PRO A 13 5.34 -20.74 7.92
C PRO A 13 4.89 -19.67 6.93
N PHE A 14 3.97 -18.80 7.36
CA PHE A 14 3.54 -17.67 6.55
C PHE A 14 4.70 -16.70 6.36
N GLU A 15 5.07 -16.47 5.10
CA GLU A 15 6.01 -15.42 4.71
C GLU A 15 5.24 -14.37 3.91
N GLY A 16 4.73 -13.36 4.61
CA GLY A 16 4.04 -12.26 3.96
C GLY A 16 5.01 -11.31 3.26
N ARG A 17 4.54 -10.71 2.17
CA ARG A 17 5.30 -9.73 1.38
C ARG A 17 4.85 -8.30 1.71
N THR A 18 5.60 -7.32 1.22
CA THR A 18 5.08 -5.95 1.11
C THR A 18 4.23 -5.83 -0.14
N ALA A 19 3.14 -5.07 -0.07
CA ALA A 19 2.29 -4.77 -1.22
C ALA A 19 1.67 -3.38 -1.08
N LEU A 20 1.58 -2.68 -2.21
CA LEU A 20 0.78 -1.46 -2.34
C LEU A 20 -0.61 -1.85 -2.86
N LEU A 21 -1.61 -1.76 -1.99
CA LEU A 21 -2.96 -2.18 -2.32
C LEU A 21 -3.68 -1.10 -3.13
N SER A 22 -4.60 -1.54 -3.99
CA SER A 22 -5.57 -0.63 -4.56
C SER A 22 -6.42 0.00 -3.44
N PRO A 23 -6.79 1.28 -3.54
CA PRO A 23 -7.78 1.90 -2.64
C PRO A 23 -9.16 1.21 -2.71
N PHE A 24 -9.37 0.37 -3.73
CA PHE A 24 -10.57 -0.44 -3.93
C PHE A 24 -10.37 -1.92 -3.61
N ASP A 25 -9.23 -2.29 -3.01
CA ASP A 25 -9.00 -3.65 -2.56
C ASP A 25 -10.06 -4.05 -1.51
N ARG A 26 -10.57 -5.28 -1.58
CA ARG A 26 -11.62 -5.75 -0.67
C ARG A 26 -11.18 -5.75 0.78
N LEU A 27 -9.88 -5.84 1.05
CA LEU A 27 -9.34 -5.80 2.41
C LEU A 27 -9.63 -4.46 3.11
N VAL A 28 -9.62 -3.35 2.36
CA VAL A 28 -9.73 -1.97 2.91
C VAL A 28 -10.98 -1.22 2.46
N PHE A 29 -11.79 -1.82 1.58
CA PHE A 29 -12.99 -1.20 1.01
C PHE A 29 -14.03 -0.82 2.08
N ASP A 30 -14.28 -1.73 3.03
CA ASP A 30 -15.15 -1.45 4.19
C ASP A 30 -14.32 -0.81 5.30
N ARG A 31 -14.51 0.49 5.48
CA ARG A 31 -13.73 1.31 6.41
C ARG A 31 -14.00 0.98 7.87
N ALA A 32 -15.26 0.62 8.19
CA ALA A 32 -15.62 0.25 9.56
C ALA A 32 -14.89 -1.05 9.93
N ARG A 33 -14.92 -2.04 9.04
CA ARG A 33 -14.19 -3.29 9.24
C ARG A 33 -12.68 -3.12 9.26
N ALA A 34 -12.13 -2.29 8.36
CA ALA A 34 -10.70 -2.01 8.34
C ALA A 34 -10.22 -1.41 9.69
N GLN A 35 -11.01 -0.49 10.26
CA GLN A 35 -10.73 0.07 11.57
C GLN A 35 -10.92 -0.95 12.71
N GLU A 36 -12.02 -1.72 12.72
CA GLU A 36 -12.34 -2.65 13.79
C GLU A 36 -11.38 -3.84 13.86
N LEU A 37 -10.98 -4.39 12.70
CA LEU A 37 -10.14 -5.58 12.63
C LEU A 37 -8.65 -5.27 12.67
N PHE A 38 -8.23 -4.14 12.09
CA PHE A 38 -6.81 -3.82 11.89
C PHE A 38 -6.38 -2.50 12.52
N GLY A 39 -7.29 -1.74 13.13
CA GLY A 39 -6.99 -0.38 13.60
C GLY A 39 -6.64 0.60 12.47
N PHE A 40 -6.97 0.26 11.22
CA PHE A 40 -6.51 0.98 10.04
C PHE A 40 -7.46 2.13 9.66
N GLU A 41 -7.14 3.34 10.11
CA GLU A 41 -7.90 4.53 9.74
C GLU A 41 -7.62 4.91 8.28
N TYR A 42 -8.58 4.65 7.40
CA TYR A 42 -8.41 4.91 5.98
C TYR A 42 -9.69 5.39 5.31
N VAL A 43 -9.54 6.44 4.50
CA VAL A 43 -10.59 6.99 3.66
C VAL A 43 -9.98 7.43 2.35
N LEU A 44 -10.66 7.07 1.26
CA LEU A 44 -10.32 7.56 -0.07
C LEU A 44 -10.75 9.01 -0.23
N GLU A 45 -9.81 9.90 -0.55
CA GLU A 45 -10.00 11.35 -0.48
C GLU A 45 -10.06 12.05 -1.85
N MET A 46 -10.26 11.30 -2.94
CA MET A 46 -10.34 11.86 -4.31
C MET A 46 -11.37 13.00 -4.43
N TYR A 47 -12.45 12.93 -3.65
CA TYR A 47 -13.53 13.90 -3.64
C TYR A 47 -13.30 15.08 -2.69
N LYS A 48 -12.28 15.01 -1.82
CA LYS A 48 -11.89 16.16 -0.98
C LYS A 48 -11.13 17.18 -1.83
N PRO A 49 -11.30 18.49 -1.58
CA PRO A 49 -10.40 19.50 -2.11
C PRO A 49 -8.95 19.18 -1.72
N ALA A 50 -7.97 19.46 -2.60
CA ALA A 50 -6.57 19.08 -2.39
C ALA A 50 -6.02 19.51 -1.02
N ALA A 51 -6.29 20.76 -0.62
CA ALA A 51 -5.85 21.31 0.67
C ALA A 51 -6.49 20.67 1.92
N LYS A 52 -7.55 19.85 1.76
CA LYS A 52 -8.24 19.16 2.86
C LYS A 52 -7.93 17.66 2.90
N ARG A 53 -7.01 17.19 2.06
CA ARG A 53 -6.59 15.79 2.05
C ARG A 53 -5.56 15.57 3.15
N ARG A 54 -5.74 14.49 3.92
CA ARG A 54 -4.79 13.98 4.90
C ARG A 54 -3.84 12.96 4.27
N TRP A 55 -4.37 12.11 3.38
CA TRP A 55 -3.65 10.96 2.84
C TRP A 55 -3.25 11.10 1.37
N GLY A 56 -3.87 12.02 0.63
CA GLY A 56 -3.63 12.19 -0.80
C GLY A 56 -4.84 11.84 -1.66
N TYR A 57 -4.71 12.00 -2.99
CA TYR A 57 -5.86 11.83 -3.91
C TYR A 57 -6.30 10.36 -4.00
N PHE A 58 -5.34 9.46 -4.19
CA PHE A 58 -5.50 8.01 -4.32
C PHE A 58 -4.45 7.27 -3.49
N ALA A 59 -4.38 7.59 -2.19
CA ALA A 59 -3.39 7.00 -1.30
C ALA A 59 -3.51 5.46 -1.27
N LEU A 60 -2.45 4.74 -1.63
CA LEU A 60 -2.41 3.29 -1.68
C LEU A 60 -2.12 2.74 -0.28
N PRO A 61 -2.97 1.87 0.31
CA PRO A 61 -2.62 1.20 1.56
C PRO A 61 -1.33 0.37 1.42
N VAL A 62 -0.48 0.42 2.44
CA VAL A 62 0.75 -0.36 2.52
C VAL A 62 0.49 -1.58 3.40
N LEU A 63 0.45 -2.77 2.80
CA LEU A 63 0.43 -4.04 3.51
C LEU A 63 1.88 -4.54 3.63
N HIS A 64 2.30 -4.94 4.82
CA HIS A 64 3.59 -5.56 5.06
C HIS A 64 3.41 -6.80 5.93
N GLY A 65 3.69 -7.97 5.38
CA GLY A 65 3.41 -9.22 6.08
C GLY A 65 1.90 -9.44 6.16
N ASP A 66 1.37 -9.39 7.38
CA ASP A 66 -0.05 -9.48 7.72
C ASP A 66 -0.63 -8.16 8.26
N ALA A 67 0.14 -7.06 8.24
CA ALA A 67 -0.24 -5.79 8.85
C ALA A 67 -0.37 -4.65 7.83
N LEU A 68 -1.42 -3.83 7.99
CA LEU A 68 -1.54 -2.55 7.29
C LEU A 68 -0.74 -1.49 8.07
N ILE A 69 0.34 -0.99 7.49
CA ILE A 69 1.35 -0.17 8.21
C ILE A 69 1.38 1.29 7.78
N GLY A 70 0.61 1.67 6.77
CA GLY A 70 0.61 3.03 6.25
C GLY A 70 -0.10 3.22 4.93
N LYS A 71 0.13 4.38 4.31
CA LYS A 71 -0.44 4.78 3.03
C LYS A 71 0.61 5.48 2.18
N LEU A 72 0.62 5.22 0.89
CA LEU A 72 1.47 5.89 -0.09
C LEU A 72 0.65 6.86 -0.94
N ASP A 73 0.87 8.16 -0.80
CA ASP A 73 0.38 9.14 -1.77
C ASP A 73 1.34 9.16 -2.95
N ALA A 74 0.92 8.56 -4.07
CA ALA A 74 1.68 8.55 -5.30
C ALA A 74 0.79 8.77 -6.51
N LYS A 75 1.38 9.31 -7.58
CA LYS A 75 0.70 9.54 -8.85
C LYS A 75 1.58 9.12 -10.01
N ALA A 76 1.00 8.30 -10.88
CA ALA A 76 1.54 8.01 -12.20
C ALA A 76 1.36 9.23 -13.12
N ASP A 77 2.42 10.03 -13.29
CA ASP A 77 2.49 11.12 -14.25
C ASP A 77 2.98 10.58 -15.60
N ARG A 78 2.04 9.98 -16.34
CA ARG A 78 2.33 9.35 -17.63
C ARG A 78 2.84 10.31 -18.70
N ARG A 79 2.56 11.62 -18.58
CA ARG A 79 3.06 12.62 -19.52
C ARG A 79 4.55 12.89 -19.29
N ALA A 80 4.97 12.91 -18.02
CA ALA A 80 6.37 13.04 -17.64
C ALA A 80 7.13 11.71 -17.63
N GLY A 81 6.44 10.57 -17.73
CA GLY A 81 7.05 9.24 -17.68
C GLY A 81 7.49 8.80 -16.28
N VAL A 82 6.93 9.40 -15.23
CA VAL A 82 7.38 9.16 -13.84
C VAL A 82 6.26 8.75 -12.88
N LEU A 83 6.59 7.94 -11.87
CA LEU A 83 5.82 7.76 -10.66
C LEU A 83 6.29 8.79 -9.63
N ARG A 84 5.43 9.76 -9.28
CA ARG A 84 5.73 10.75 -8.25
C ARG A 84 5.21 10.26 -6.90
N VAL A 85 6.07 10.21 -5.90
CA VAL A 85 5.69 9.95 -4.51
C VAL A 85 5.60 11.29 -3.79
N PHE A 86 4.42 11.65 -3.29
CA PHE A 86 4.21 12.89 -2.54
C PHE A 86 4.40 12.68 -1.04
N ALA A 87 3.99 11.52 -0.52
CA ALA A 87 4.13 11.19 0.89
C ALA A 87 4.04 9.67 1.12
N ALA A 88 4.79 9.21 2.11
CA ALA A 88 4.59 7.90 2.75
C ALA A 88 4.07 8.13 4.17
N HIS A 89 2.76 8.00 4.36
CA HIS A 89 2.10 8.12 5.65
C HIS A 89 2.32 6.85 6.45
N ARG A 90 2.91 6.97 7.63
CA ARG A 90 3.18 5.85 8.52
C ARG A 90 2.17 5.85 9.65
N ASP A 91 1.45 4.75 9.82
CA ASP A 91 0.50 4.61 10.94
C ASP A 91 1.22 4.27 12.25
N THR A 92 2.39 3.63 12.12
CA THR A 92 3.35 3.37 13.20
C THR A 92 4.75 3.72 12.73
N GLU A 93 5.69 3.87 13.65
CA GLU A 93 7.11 3.93 13.26
C GLU A 93 7.51 2.68 12.48
N TRP A 94 8.22 2.89 11.38
CA TRP A 94 8.72 1.80 10.55
C TRP A 94 10.13 1.44 10.97
N SER A 95 10.38 0.15 11.12
CA SER A 95 11.75 -0.38 11.17
C SER A 95 12.49 -0.09 9.87
N ALA A 96 13.82 -0.14 9.91
CA ALA A 96 14.66 0.02 8.72
C ALA A 96 14.32 -0.99 7.62
N ARG A 97 13.97 -2.23 8.02
CA ARG A 97 13.55 -3.27 7.08
C ARG A 97 12.21 -2.95 6.41
N GLN A 98 11.20 -2.56 7.18
CA GLN A 98 9.91 -2.13 6.61
C GLN A 98 10.09 -0.98 5.62
N ALA A 99 10.89 0.03 5.98
CA ALA A 99 11.18 1.14 5.09
C ALA A 99 11.86 0.69 3.78
N SER A 100 12.84 -0.21 3.87
CA SER A 100 13.50 -0.79 2.69
C SER A 100 12.54 -1.60 1.82
N ASP A 101 11.71 -2.45 2.41
CA ASP A 101 10.80 -3.31 1.67
C ASP A 101 9.66 -2.49 1.00
N VAL A 102 9.21 -1.41 1.64
CA VAL A 102 8.27 -0.46 1.04
C VAL A 102 8.91 0.30 -0.12
N ALA A 103 10.15 0.76 0.03
CA ALA A 103 10.88 1.42 -1.05
C ALA A 103 11.08 0.49 -2.26
N ALA A 104 11.37 -0.79 -2.01
CA ALA A 104 11.46 -1.81 -3.05
C ALA A 104 10.12 -2.01 -3.77
N GLU A 105 9.00 -2.08 -3.04
CA GLU A 105 7.66 -2.22 -3.64
C GLU A 105 7.23 -0.97 -4.44
N ILE A 106 7.62 0.23 -4.00
CA ILE A 106 7.42 1.47 -4.77
C ILE A 106 8.19 1.41 -6.10
N THR A 107 9.43 0.95 -6.06
CA THR A 107 10.27 0.79 -7.25
C THR A 107 9.66 -0.24 -8.20
N ALA A 108 9.24 -1.39 -7.68
CA ALA A 108 8.57 -2.44 -8.45
C ALA A 108 7.26 -1.94 -9.08
N LEU A 109 6.49 -1.09 -8.37
CA LEU A 109 5.30 -0.46 -8.94
C LEU A 109 5.64 0.48 -10.10
N ALA A 110 6.70 1.30 -9.97
CA ALA A 110 7.15 2.18 -11.04
C ALA A 110 7.56 1.37 -12.28
N GLU A 111 8.37 0.33 -12.10
CA GLU A 111 8.80 -0.59 -13.16
C GLU A 111 7.60 -1.27 -13.84
N TRP A 112 6.65 -1.79 -13.06
CA TRP A 112 5.45 -2.43 -13.59
C TRP A 112 4.59 -1.48 -14.43
N LEU A 113 4.54 -0.20 -14.05
CA LEU A 113 3.84 0.84 -14.79
C LEU A 113 4.63 1.37 -16.00
N GLY A 114 5.90 0.97 -16.17
CA GLY A 114 6.80 1.50 -17.19
C GLY A 114 7.16 2.96 -16.95
N LEU A 115 7.35 3.35 -15.70
CA LEU A 115 7.65 4.73 -15.27
C LEU A 115 8.95 4.76 -14.47
N GLU A 116 9.67 5.87 -14.54
CA GLU A 116 10.80 6.13 -13.63
C GLU A 116 10.29 6.64 -12.28
N LEU A 117 10.93 6.25 -11.18
CA LEU A 117 10.62 6.83 -9.87
C LEU A 117 11.19 8.25 -9.82
N ALA A 118 10.34 9.25 -9.56
CA ALA A 118 10.80 10.62 -9.42
C ALA A 118 11.61 10.80 -8.12
N ASP A 119 12.67 11.60 -8.18
CA ASP A 119 13.41 12.02 -6.98
C ASP A 119 12.49 12.76 -6.00
N ALA A 120 12.72 12.58 -4.70
CA ALA A 120 12.04 13.35 -3.68
C ALA A 120 12.54 14.80 -3.72
N GLU A 121 11.68 15.74 -4.12
CA GLU A 121 11.93 17.18 -3.95
C GLU A 121 11.78 17.63 -2.49
#